data_AF-A0A7W9WAG2-F1
#
_entry.id   AF-A0A7W9WAG2-F1
#
_cell.length_a   1.000
_cell.length_b   1.000
_cell.length_c   1.000
_cell.angle_alpha   90.00
_cell.angle_beta   90.00
_cell.angle_gamma   90.00
#
_symmetry.space_group_name_H-M   'P 1'
#
loop_
_entity.id
_entity.type
_entity.pdbx_description
1 polymer ?
#
loop_
_entity_poly.entity_id
_entity_poly.type
_entity_poly.pdbx_seq_one_letter_code
_entity_poly.pdbx_strand_id
1 'polypeptide(L)'
;MNISVLLLSLLTAPPQTVPATALKPAPKAAVASNLPAAPPLLKAGDSVPDFTVDAPGGVKKVAFSALRGKVVVLDFWATWCGPCKASFPHLEEVWKRLKTRDDATVLALCTSDEREKFEKWVTEYKDKYTFPYGYDPAGRDNATKLSRNLFGVTGIPTTFVIGKDGKVVDAIVGYSTGDHRLEAALKKAGIEIENVGGEAPPPAAPRPVDPNAPKRPSVPMRAINMPGMVTANLTLDPVAFSETYKGKLGIKYSPTPVALSAEKPASLVKEPTYSATPRYGTFTLGNGPKSQIALVVAGDKLYVDDNNNGDLTDDAPPATWPSERTRSVRASYGTATREVSTSNYPVMLYGSGERVFVGRVAATVGEVTLGEKKVKALLADTNGDGVYTPTPTSPVYLVLDLKGTGKLDFSCPTFDISKPVELEGKLYRVIATPDGTRITLIPSNDTPAAKAPAAPTLLKVGDTAPNSQFQAPDGSTVSLASLKGKVVVLDFWATWCGPCLASFPHLEKVWSGLKSRSDVTVLAANVFDEKAKYDTWRAETKYTFPLVLDPAGRDSAKSIARNQFGVTGIPTTFVIGKDGKIAAVIVGNGGPSDHRLEDALKAAGIE
;
A
#
# COMPACT_ATOMS: atom_id res chain seq x y z
N MET A 1 -6.92 81.61 15.92
CA MET A 1 -6.14 81.26 17.12
C MET A 1 -4.83 80.60 16.68
N ASN A 2 -3.74 81.37 16.73
CA ASN A 2 -2.34 81.07 17.13
C ASN A 2 -1.80 79.62 17.05
N ILE A 3 -0.56 79.30 16.63
CA ILE A 3 0.69 80.06 16.39
C ILE A 3 1.69 79.20 15.56
N SER A 4 2.49 79.90 14.75
CA SER A 4 3.83 79.69 14.12
C SER A 4 4.71 78.42 14.24
N VAL A 5 5.26 78.05 13.06
CA VAL A 5 6.69 77.92 12.63
C VAL A 5 7.59 76.81 13.23
N LEU A 6 8.19 75.93 12.39
CA LEU A 6 9.64 75.89 12.05
C LEU A 6 10.02 74.70 11.12
N LEU A 7 10.87 74.97 10.13
CA LEU A 7 11.65 73.98 9.36
C LEU A 7 12.69 73.28 10.25
N LEU A 8 12.97 71.99 10.02
CA LEU A 8 14.32 71.45 10.22
C LEU A 8 14.63 70.24 9.33
N SER A 9 15.78 70.33 8.68
CA SER A 9 16.49 69.34 7.87
C SER A 9 16.77 68.05 8.64
N LEU A 10 16.68 66.90 7.97
CA LEU A 10 17.30 65.65 8.43
C LEU A 10 18.19 65.07 7.33
N LEU A 11 19.50 65.17 7.60
CA LEU A 11 20.57 64.45 6.93
C LEU A 11 20.38 62.93 7.12
N THR A 12 20.80 62.22 6.09
CA THR A 12 21.07 60.79 6.00
C THR A 12 21.90 60.24 7.18
N ALA A 13 21.43 59.15 7.79
CA ALA A 13 22.25 58.25 8.60
C ALA A 13 22.29 56.85 7.92
N PRO A 14 23.46 56.19 7.84
CA PRO A 14 23.61 54.90 7.17
C PRO A 14 23.04 53.75 8.03
N PRO A 15 22.72 52.59 7.41
CA PRO A 15 22.18 51.44 8.13
C PRO A 15 23.24 50.85 9.07
N GLN A 16 22.93 50.76 10.36
CA GLN A 16 23.76 50.06 11.33
C GLN A 16 23.64 48.55 11.12
N THR A 17 24.78 47.90 10.95
CA THR A 17 24.95 46.45 10.94
C THR A 17 24.81 45.91 12.37
N VAL A 18 23.83 45.04 12.60
CA VAL A 18 23.73 44.28 13.85
C VAL A 18 24.66 43.07 13.75
N PRO A 19 25.58 42.83 14.72
CA PRO A 19 26.49 41.70 14.67
C PRO A 19 25.73 40.38 14.90
N ALA A 20 25.94 39.42 14.00
CA ALA A 20 25.49 38.05 14.15
C ALA A 20 26.18 37.41 15.35
N THR A 21 25.53 37.46 16.51
CA THR A 21 25.96 36.71 17.69
C THR A 21 25.57 35.25 17.44
N ALA A 22 26.58 34.39 17.32
CA ALA A 22 26.41 32.96 17.14
C ALA A 22 25.56 32.38 18.28
N LEU A 23 24.31 32.04 17.99
CA LEU A 23 23.51 31.15 18.83
C LEU A 23 24.22 29.79 18.83
N LYS A 24 24.83 29.44 19.97
CA LYS A 24 25.27 28.08 20.25
C LYS A 24 24.11 27.13 19.94
N PRO A 25 24.31 26.06 19.15
CA PRO A 25 23.28 25.05 18.96
C PRO A 25 22.94 24.47 20.34
N ALA A 26 21.64 24.45 20.67
CA ALA A 26 21.14 23.75 21.84
C ALA A 26 21.62 22.29 21.79
N PRO A 27 22.01 21.69 22.93
CA PRO A 27 22.43 20.30 22.96
C PRO A 27 21.30 19.42 22.42
N LYS A 28 21.66 18.53 21.48
CA LYS A 28 20.79 17.51 20.89
C LYS A 28 20.04 16.78 22.01
N ALA A 29 18.73 17.01 22.10
CA ALA A 29 17.86 16.04 22.72
C ALA A 29 17.91 14.77 21.86
N ALA A 30 18.27 13.64 22.47
CA ALA A 30 18.10 12.33 21.87
C ALA A 30 16.60 12.17 21.53
N VAL A 31 16.26 12.18 20.25
CA VAL A 31 14.90 11.88 19.81
C VAL A 31 14.77 10.36 19.79
N ALA A 32 14.30 9.81 20.90
CA ALA A 32 13.62 8.53 20.88
C ALA A 32 12.50 8.62 19.84
N SER A 33 12.44 7.65 18.92
CA SER A 33 11.37 7.52 17.93
C SER A 33 10.06 7.09 18.61
N ASN A 34 9.48 7.97 19.41
CA ASN A 34 8.12 7.85 19.94
C ASN A 34 7.28 8.98 19.33
N LEU A 35 6.85 8.81 18.08
CA LEU A 35 5.63 9.49 17.66
C LEU A 35 4.48 8.83 18.44
N PRO A 36 3.66 9.58 19.20
CA PRO A 36 2.47 8.99 19.81
C PRO A 36 1.62 8.31 18.73
N ALA A 37 0.98 7.20 19.11
CA ALA A 37 -0.02 6.56 18.26
C ALA A 37 -1.05 7.62 17.82
N ALA A 38 -1.44 7.60 16.54
CA ALA A 38 -2.52 8.48 16.11
C ALA A 38 -3.75 8.19 16.98
N PRO A 39 -4.51 9.23 17.39
CA PRO A 39 -5.79 8.99 18.01
C PRO A 39 -6.68 8.16 17.06
N PRO A 40 -7.61 7.36 17.60
CA PRO A 40 -8.55 6.63 16.76
C PRO A 40 -9.35 7.61 15.88
N LEU A 41 -9.75 7.15 14.69
CA LEU A 41 -10.62 7.91 13.80
C LEU A 41 -11.88 8.35 14.57
N LEU A 42 -12.23 9.63 14.49
CA LEU A 42 -13.46 10.13 15.12
C LEU A 42 -14.69 9.39 14.57
N LYS A 43 -15.61 9.04 15.46
CA LYS A 43 -16.81 8.25 15.18
C LYS A 43 -18.06 9.11 15.36
N ALA A 44 -19.19 8.61 14.87
CA ALA A 44 -20.48 9.25 15.07
C ALA A 44 -20.74 9.54 16.56
N GLY A 45 -21.11 10.79 16.87
CA GLY A 45 -21.32 11.30 18.22
C GLY A 45 -20.11 12.01 18.85
N ASP A 46 -18.90 11.83 18.31
CA ASP A 46 -17.71 12.51 18.82
C ASP A 46 -17.76 14.01 18.49
N SER A 47 -17.39 14.85 19.46
CA SER A 47 -17.30 16.29 19.28
C SER A 47 -16.05 16.65 18.48
N VAL A 48 -16.19 17.49 17.46
CA VAL A 48 -15.06 17.99 16.67
C VAL A 48 -14.43 19.19 17.38
N PRO A 49 -13.14 19.10 17.81
CA PRO A 49 -12.44 20.24 18.39
C PRO A 49 -12.37 21.41 17.42
N ASP A 50 -12.23 22.64 17.93
CA ASP A 50 -12.00 23.78 17.05
C ASP A 50 -10.58 23.73 16.46
N PHE A 51 -10.44 24.17 15.21
CA PHE A 51 -9.17 24.23 14.50
C PHE A 51 -9.18 25.36 13.47
N THR A 52 -8.00 25.74 12.99
CA THR A 52 -7.86 26.77 11.95
C THR A 52 -7.16 26.21 10.74
N VAL A 53 -7.60 26.65 9.56
CA VAL A 53 -7.01 26.29 8.27
C VAL A 53 -6.73 27.54 7.45
N ASP A 54 -5.82 27.41 6.50
CA ASP A 54 -5.45 28.49 5.60
C ASP A 54 -6.38 28.48 4.39
N ALA A 55 -7.06 29.59 4.12
CA ALA A 55 -7.75 29.74 2.84
C ALA A 55 -6.73 29.82 1.69
N PRO A 56 -7.13 29.52 0.44
CA PRO A 56 -6.32 29.79 -0.75
C PRO A 56 -5.77 31.24 -0.73
N GLY A 57 -4.49 31.40 -1.09
CA GLY A 57 -3.75 32.65 -0.97
C GLY A 57 -3.15 32.93 0.42
N GLY A 58 -3.57 32.24 1.49
CA GLY A 58 -2.87 32.18 2.80
C GLY A 58 -3.00 33.37 3.72
N VAL A 59 -3.64 34.43 3.27
CA VAL A 59 -3.80 35.66 4.05
C VAL A 59 -4.93 35.52 5.08
N LYS A 60 -5.95 34.70 4.78
CA LYS A 60 -7.13 34.53 5.63
C LYS A 60 -7.13 33.14 6.27
N LYS A 61 -7.21 33.09 7.60
CA LYS A 61 -7.45 31.85 8.35
C LYS A 61 -8.95 31.63 8.50
N VAL A 62 -9.40 30.39 8.39
CA VAL A 62 -10.78 29.97 8.62
C VAL A 62 -10.80 29.11 9.87
N ALA A 63 -11.51 29.55 10.91
CA ALA A 63 -11.75 28.75 12.11
C ALA A 63 -12.96 27.83 11.89
N PHE A 64 -12.88 26.58 12.32
CA PHE A 64 -13.98 25.63 12.21
C PHE A 64 -15.21 26.09 13.00
N SER A 65 -15.02 26.76 14.13
CA SER A 65 -16.08 27.40 14.91
C SER A 65 -16.96 28.36 14.11
N ALA A 66 -16.44 28.99 13.06
CA ALA A 66 -17.23 29.86 12.17
C ALA A 66 -18.21 29.09 11.27
N LEU A 67 -18.06 27.76 11.17
CA LEU A 67 -18.95 26.87 10.41
C LEU A 67 -19.99 26.17 11.30
N ARG A 68 -19.91 26.34 12.63
CA ARG A 68 -20.89 25.76 13.57
C ARG A 68 -22.29 26.33 13.32
N GLY A 69 -23.32 25.53 13.61
CA GLY A 69 -24.70 25.84 13.26
C GLY A 69 -25.09 25.42 11.83
N LYS A 70 -24.13 25.03 10.99
CA LYS A 70 -24.35 24.38 9.70
C LYS A 70 -23.94 22.91 9.76
N VAL A 71 -24.50 22.08 8.89
CA VAL A 71 -23.95 20.75 8.59
C VAL A 71 -22.70 20.94 7.72
N VAL A 72 -21.56 20.37 8.13
CA VAL A 72 -20.28 20.54 7.43
C VAL A 72 -19.83 19.22 6.82
N VAL A 73 -19.63 19.19 5.51
CA VAL A 73 -18.91 18.11 4.81
C VAL A 73 -17.42 18.49 4.81
N LEU A 74 -16.64 17.84 5.67
CA LEU A 74 -15.20 18.06 5.78
C LEU A 74 -14.45 16.93 5.05
N ASP A 75 -13.85 17.24 3.91
CA ASP A 75 -13.12 16.26 3.09
C ASP A 75 -11.61 16.45 3.21
N PHE A 76 -10.89 15.42 3.66
CA PHE A 76 -9.42 15.43 3.72
C PHE A 76 -8.82 14.88 2.44
N TRP A 77 -8.01 15.68 1.75
CA TRP A 77 -7.46 15.32 0.43
C TRP A 77 -6.01 15.81 0.22
N ALA A 78 -5.38 15.44 -0.90
CA ALA A 78 -4.08 15.96 -1.34
C ALA A 78 -3.98 16.00 -2.88
N THR A 79 -3.14 16.85 -3.46
CA THR A 79 -3.02 17.03 -4.92
C THR A 79 -2.46 15.78 -5.63
N TRP A 80 -1.64 15.01 -4.91
CA TRP A 80 -1.09 13.73 -5.37
C TRP A 80 -2.06 12.54 -5.19
N CYS A 81 -3.16 12.72 -4.46
CA CYS A 81 -4.10 11.64 -4.14
C CYS A 81 -5.06 11.36 -5.31
N GLY A 82 -4.85 10.23 -5.99
CA GLY A 82 -5.69 9.77 -7.11
C GLY A 82 -7.18 9.59 -6.73
N PRO A 83 -7.51 8.80 -5.68
CA PRO A 83 -8.90 8.60 -5.27
C PRO A 83 -9.60 9.89 -4.82
N CYS A 84 -8.88 10.84 -4.21
CA CYS A 84 -9.43 12.15 -3.85
C CYS A 84 -9.85 12.92 -5.12
N LYS A 85 -8.99 12.96 -6.14
CA LYS A 85 -9.33 13.60 -7.42
C LYS A 85 -10.50 12.90 -8.12
N ALA A 86 -10.65 11.59 -7.93
CA ALA A 86 -11.79 10.84 -8.44
C ALA A 86 -13.10 11.15 -7.70
N SER A 87 -13.05 11.59 -6.43
CA SER A 87 -14.23 12.01 -5.66
C SER A 87 -14.70 13.42 -5.99
N PHE A 88 -13.82 14.29 -6.48
CA PHE A 88 -14.13 15.70 -6.71
C PHE A 88 -15.30 15.98 -7.66
N PRO A 89 -15.52 15.24 -8.77
CA PRO A 89 -16.73 15.41 -9.56
C PRO A 89 -18.02 15.16 -8.76
N HIS A 90 -18.04 14.15 -7.89
CA HIS A 90 -19.20 13.85 -7.04
C HIS A 90 -19.34 14.89 -5.93
N LEU A 91 -18.25 15.26 -5.26
CA LEU A 91 -18.25 16.30 -4.24
C LEU A 91 -18.70 17.65 -4.80
N GLU A 92 -18.33 17.99 -6.04
CA GLU A 92 -18.79 19.20 -6.72
C GLU A 92 -20.29 19.17 -7.01
N GLU A 93 -20.83 18.01 -7.41
CA GLU A 93 -22.28 17.87 -7.60
C GLU A 93 -23.07 17.97 -6.30
N VAL A 94 -22.54 17.41 -5.21
CA VAL A 94 -23.07 17.60 -3.85
C VAL A 94 -22.97 19.08 -3.48
N TRP A 95 -21.83 19.73 -3.71
CA TRP A 95 -21.64 21.15 -3.43
C TRP A 95 -22.60 22.04 -4.20
N LYS A 96 -22.85 21.79 -5.49
CA LYS A 96 -23.84 22.54 -6.28
C LYS A 96 -25.24 22.52 -5.66
N ARG A 97 -25.60 21.41 -4.99
CA ARG A 97 -26.86 21.26 -4.25
C ARG A 97 -26.80 21.94 -2.88
N LEU A 98 -25.68 21.86 -2.18
CA LEU A 98 -25.50 22.44 -0.85
C LEU A 98 -25.28 23.96 -0.85
N LYS A 99 -24.65 24.54 -1.89
CA LYS A 99 -24.24 25.96 -1.90
C LYS A 99 -25.39 26.97 -1.92
N THR A 100 -26.59 26.53 -2.24
CA THR A 100 -27.81 27.34 -2.20
C THR A 100 -28.50 27.30 -0.84
N ARG A 101 -28.06 26.41 0.05
CA ARG A 101 -28.57 26.26 1.41
C ARG A 101 -27.82 27.16 2.37
N ASP A 102 -28.53 27.69 3.35
CA ASP A 102 -27.95 28.44 4.46
C ASP A 102 -27.48 27.53 5.61
N ASP A 103 -27.91 26.27 5.63
CA ASP A 103 -27.72 25.37 6.76
C ASP A 103 -26.72 24.22 6.53
N ALA A 104 -26.01 24.22 5.39
CA ALA A 104 -24.96 23.25 5.07
C ALA A 104 -23.78 23.90 4.32
N THR A 105 -22.60 23.29 4.39
CA THR A 105 -21.41 23.71 3.61
C THR A 105 -20.44 22.55 3.39
N VAL A 106 -19.53 22.72 2.42
CA VAL A 106 -18.36 21.86 2.20
C VAL A 106 -17.09 22.59 2.64
N LEU A 107 -16.12 21.85 3.16
CA LEU A 107 -14.73 22.28 3.33
C LEU A 107 -13.81 21.15 2.85
N ALA A 108 -13.23 21.32 1.66
CA ALA A 108 -12.22 20.40 1.13
C ALA A 108 -10.83 20.80 1.64
N LEU A 109 -10.40 20.14 2.70
CA LEU A 109 -9.17 20.41 3.43
C LEU A 109 -7.99 19.62 2.88
N CYS A 110 -7.11 20.31 2.16
CA CYS A 110 -5.86 19.76 1.69
C CYS A 110 -4.93 19.50 2.88
N THR A 111 -4.55 18.24 3.06
CA THR A 111 -3.64 17.76 4.09
C THR A 111 -2.55 16.92 3.43
N SER A 112 -1.44 16.69 4.13
CA SER A 112 -0.34 15.84 3.62
C SER A 112 0.24 16.34 2.28
N ASP A 113 0.21 17.65 2.06
CA ASP A 113 0.74 18.26 0.85
C ASP A 113 1.61 19.50 1.15
N GLU A 114 2.33 19.95 0.13
CA GLU A 114 3.06 21.21 0.17
C GLU A 114 2.13 22.36 -0.22
N ARG A 115 2.26 23.49 0.47
CA ARG A 115 1.42 24.67 0.25
C ARG A 115 1.42 25.14 -1.21
N GLU A 116 2.59 25.16 -1.83
CA GLU A 116 2.74 25.57 -3.24
C GLU A 116 1.93 24.68 -4.19
N LYS A 117 1.94 23.36 -3.97
CA LYS A 117 1.18 22.39 -4.78
C LYS A 117 -0.32 22.61 -4.62
N PHE A 118 -0.77 22.85 -3.40
CA PHE A 118 -2.16 23.21 -3.11
C PHE A 118 -2.59 24.49 -3.85
N GLU A 119 -1.82 25.58 -3.75
CA GLU A 119 -2.16 26.85 -4.41
C GLU A 119 -2.21 26.71 -5.93
N LYS A 120 -1.24 26.00 -6.50
CA LYS A 120 -1.22 25.70 -7.93
C LYS A 120 -2.46 24.91 -8.34
N TRP A 121 -2.81 23.88 -7.59
CA TRP A 121 -3.99 23.06 -7.86
C TRP A 121 -5.28 23.87 -7.79
N VAL A 122 -5.49 24.65 -6.72
CA VAL A 122 -6.69 25.48 -6.57
C VAL A 122 -6.79 26.47 -7.72
N THR A 123 -5.67 27.08 -8.13
CA THR A 123 -5.63 28.01 -9.27
C THR A 123 -5.97 27.32 -10.60
N GLU A 124 -5.45 26.11 -10.84
CA GLU A 124 -5.67 25.35 -12.07
C GLU A 124 -7.11 24.81 -12.20
N TYR A 125 -7.73 24.43 -11.08
CA TYR A 125 -9.04 23.76 -11.06
C TYR A 125 -10.21 24.62 -10.56
N LYS A 126 -9.99 25.91 -10.26
CA LYS A 126 -11.01 26.83 -9.73
C LYS A 126 -12.30 26.90 -10.56
N ASP A 127 -12.20 26.76 -11.87
CA ASP A 127 -13.35 26.85 -12.78
C ASP A 127 -14.12 25.52 -12.89
N LYS A 128 -13.48 24.41 -12.47
CA LYS A 128 -14.04 23.06 -12.51
C LYS A 128 -14.67 22.64 -11.18
N TYR A 129 -14.04 23.01 -10.07
CA TYR A 129 -14.44 22.63 -8.72
C TYR A 129 -14.57 23.87 -7.85
N THR A 130 -15.79 24.18 -7.45
CA THR A 130 -16.19 25.46 -6.85
C THR A 130 -16.46 25.35 -5.35
N PHE A 131 -16.30 24.16 -4.76
CA PHE A 131 -16.43 23.97 -3.31
C PHE A 131 -15.35 24.72 -2.52
N PRO A 132 -15.63 25.14 -1.27
CA PRO A 132 -14.66 25.86 -0.45
C PRO A 132 -13.44 24.98 -0.10
N TYR A 133 -12.25 25.52 -0.32
CA TYR A 133 -10.98 24.87 0.00
C TYR A 133 -10.38 25.40 1.31
N GLY A 134 -9.64 24.54 1.99
CA GLY A 134 -8.71 24.93 3.06
C GLY A 134 -7.40 24.16 2.93
N TYR A 135 -6.34 24.71 3.51
CA TYR A 135 -5.03 24.06 3.62
C TYR A 135 -4.67 23.89 5.09
N ASP A 136 -4.25 22.68 5.44
CA ASP A 136 -3.73 22.35 6.75
C ASP A 136 -2.36 23.03 6.94
N PRO A 137 -2.18 23.98 7.87
CA PRO A 137 -0.93 24.72 8.03
C PRO A 137 0.27 23.83 8.36
N ALA A 138 0.05 22.63 8.90
CA ALA A 138 1.11 21.65 9.16
C ALA A 138 1.59 20.90 7.89
N GLY A 139 0.86 21.02 6.77
CA GLY A 139 1.20 20.40 5.49
C GLY A 139 1.41 18.89 5.59
N ARG A 140 2.68 18.45 5.47
CA ARG A 140 3.09 17.03 5.51
C ARG A 140 3.53 16.52 6.87
N ASP A 141 3.60 17.38 7.88
CA ASP A 141 4.08 16.97 9.19
C ASP A 141 3.05 16.07 9.91
N ASN A 142 3.34 14.77 9.98
CA ASN A 142 2.48 13.81 10.67
C ASN A 142 2.37 14.07 12.18
N ALA A 143 3.33 14.77 12.80
CA ALA A 143 3.28 15.08 14.22
C ALA A 143 2.25 16.17 14.54
N THR A 144 1.90 17.03 13.57
CA THR A 144 1.10 18.23 13.83
C THR A 144 -0.09 18.42 12.90
N LYS A 145 -0.19 17.67 11.78
CA LYS A 145 -1.32 17.77 10.84
C LYS A 145 -2.66 17.41 11.47
N LEU A 146 -3.67 18.21 11.14
CA LEU A 146 -5.02 18.15 11.71
C LEU A 146 -5.68 16.80 11.42
N SER A 147 -5.57 16.32 10.18
CA SER A 147 -6.16 15.06 9.71
C SER A 147 -5.80 13.89 10.63
N ARG A 148 -4.52 13.74 10.96
CA ARG A 148 -4.04 12.66 11.85
C ARG A 148 -4.31 12.95 13.32
N ASN A 149 -3.99 14.15 13.79
CA ASN A 149 -3.91 14.42 15.24
C ASN A 149 -5.22 14.87 15.88
N LEU A 150 -6.16 15.42 15.11
CA LEU A 150 -7.50 15.77 15.60
C LEU A 150 -8.57 14.78 15.15
N PHE A 151 -8.41 14.22 13.95
CA PHE A 151 -9.45 13.40 13.34
C PHE A 151 -9.13 11.90 13.28
N GLY A 152 -7.89 11.50 13.60
CA GLY A 152 -7.45 10.11 13.52
C GLY A 152 -7.39 9.55 12.09
N VAL A 153 -7.29 10.42 11.09
CA VAL A 153 -7.25 10.03 9.67
C VAL A 153 -5.90 9.39 9.35
N THR A 154 -5.96 8.14 8.89
CA THR A 154 -4.80 7.35 8.47
C THR A 154 -4.71 7.16 6.95
N GLY A 155 -5.77 7.51 6.21
CA GLY A 155 -5.84 7.44 4.75
C GLY A 155 -6.76 8.51 4.15
N ILE A 156 -6.45 8.95 2.93
CA ILE A 156 -7.24 9.94 2.19
C ILE A 156 -7.73 9.36 0.84
N PRO A 157 -8.91 9.75 0.32
CA PRO A 157 -9.83 10.71 0.91
C PRO A 157 -10.51 10.15 2.15
N THR A 158 -10.74 11.00 3.14
CA THR A 158 -11.65 10.70 4.25
C THR A 158 -12.57 11.88 4.43
N THR A 159 -13.87 11.65 4.33
CA THR A 159 -14.91 12.68 4.41
C THR A 159 -15.69 12.51 5.71
N PHE A 160 -15.81 13.57 6.50
CA PHE A 160 -16.69 13.63 7.66
C PHE A 160 -17.94 14.43 7.32
N VAL A 161 -19.10 13.95 7.75
CA VAL A 161 -20.30 14.78 7.87
C VAL A 161 -20.46 15.16 9.33
N ILE A 162 -20.44 16.46 9.61
CA ILE A 162 -20.49 17.02 10.96
C ILE A 162 -21.82 17.77 11.11
N GLY A 163 -22.56 17.48 12.18
CA GLY A 163 -23.86 18.08 12.47
C GLY A 163 -23.77 19.54 12.90
N LYS A 164 -24.92 20.22 12.94
CA LYS A 164 -25.05 21.63 13.37
C LYS A 164 -24.53 21.87 14.80
N ASP A 165 -24.56 20.83 15.63
CA ASP A 165 -24.06 20.79 17.00
C ASP A 165 -22.53 20.59 17.12
N GLY A 166 -21.83 20.43 15.98
CA GLY A 166 -20.39 20.23 15.93
C GLY A 166 -19.96 18.79 16.22
N LYS A 167 -20.88 17.82 16.21
CA LYS A 167 -20.58 16.39 16.39
C LYS A 167 -20.51 15.67 15.07
N VAL A 168 -19.63 14.67 14.97
CA VAL A 168 -19.55 13.80 13.80
C VAL A 168 -20.87 13.04 13.66
N VAL A 169 -21.47 13.09 12.48
CA VAL A 169 -22.65 12.29 12.10
C VAL A 169 -22.19 11.00 11.42
N ASP A 170 -21.20 11.10 10.53
CA ASP A 170 -20.60 9.94 9.87
C ASP A 170 -19.15 10.23 9.40
N ALA A 171 -18.36 9.18 9.22
CA ALA A 171 -16.99 9.23 8.73
C ALA A 171 -16.80 8.21 7.60
N ILE A 172 -16.45 8.70 6.41
CA ILE A 172 -16.37 7.94 5.17
C ILE A 172 -14.92 7.85 4.76
N VAL A 173 -14.31 6.68 4.87
CA VAL A 173 -12.94 6.43 4.43
C VAL A 173 -12.94 5.88 3.00
N GLY A 174 -12.11 6.49 2.15
CA GLY A 174 -11.97 6.17 0.74
C GLY A 174 -13.16 6.63 -0.10
N TYR A 175 -13.03 6.47 -1.41
CA TYR A 175 -14.06 6.81 -2.39
C TYR A 175 -14.09 5.78 -3.51
N SER A 176 -15.27 5.52 -4.07
CA SER A 176 -15.49 4.69 -5.26
C SER A 176 -16.55 5.34 -6.14
N THR A 177 -16.52 5.09 -7.45
CA THR A 177 -17.53 5.64 -8.38
C THR A 177 -18.92 5.10 -8.05
N GLY A 178 -19.92 5.98 -7.95
CA GLY A 178 -21.29 5.62 -7.55
C GLY A 178 -21.49 5.48 -6.04
N ASP A 179 -20.57 6.00 -5.24
CA ASP A 179 -20.69 6.02 -3.78
C ASP A 179 -21.76 7.02 -3.32
N HIS A 180 -22.78 6.53 -2.61
CA HIS A 180 -23.86 7.35 -2.05
C HIS A 180 -23.78 7.48 -0.52
N ARG A 181 -22.65 7.09 0.09
CA ARG A 181 -22.47 7.18 1.55
C ARG A 181 -22.51 8.63 2.04
N LEU A 182 -22.06 9.58 1.22
CA LEU A 182 -22.07 11.01 1.57
C LEU A 182 -23.51 11.55 1.65
N GLU A 183 -24.36 11.24 0.68
CA GLU A 183 -25.77 11.60 0.66
C GLU A 183 -26.52 10.94 1.83
N ALA A 184 -26.23 9.66 2.11
CA ALA A 184 -26.80 8.97 3.26
C ALA A 184 -26.39 9.63 4.59
N ALA A 185 -25.13 10.04 4.73
CA ALA A 185 -24.65 10.74 5.90
C ALA A 185 -25.23 12.16 6.04
N LEU A 186 -25.38 12.89 4.93
CA LEU A 186 -26.08 14.18 4.88
C LEU A 186 -27.55 14.03 5.29
N LYS A 187 -28.23 12.99 4.80
CA LYS A 187 -29.61 12.68 5.21
C LYS A 187 -29.72 12.40 6.71
N LYS A 188 -28.79 11.63 7.29
CA LYS A 188 -28.71 11.44 8.75
C LYS A 188 -28.50 12.75 9.51
N ALA A 189 -27.79 13.72 8.91
CA ALA A 189 -27.57 15.06 9.47
C ALA A 189 -28.76 16.02 9.25
N GLY A 190 -29.86 15.55 8.65
CA GLY A 190 -31.05 16.37 8.36
C GLY A 190 -30.98 17.17 7.06
N ILE A 191 -30.03 16.84 6.17
CA ILE A 191 -29.87 17.45 4.85
C ILE A 191 -30.26 16.42 3.78
N GLU A 192 -31.44 16.56 3.22
CA GLU A 192 -31.85 15.77 2.06
C GLU A 192 -31.42 16.44 0.77
N ILE A 193 -30.66 15.70 -0.04
CA ILE A 193 -30.32 16.04 -1.42
C ILE A 193 -30.68 14.84 -2.30
N GLU A 194 -31.18 15.10 -3.50
CA GLU A 194 -31.43 14.03 -4.47
C GLU A 194 -30.12 13.30 -4.79
N ASN A 195 -30.18 11.95 -4.85
CA ASN A 195 -29.02 11.11 -5.15
C ASN A 195 -28.37 11.57 -6.46
N VAL A 196 -27.06 11.75 -6.41
CA VAL A 196 -26.30 12.18 -7.58
C VAL A 196 -25.88 10.93 -8.38
N GLY A 197 -26.77 10.45 -9.26
CA GLY A 197 -26.54 9.25 -10.09
C GLY A 197 -27.76 8.33 -10.13
N GLY A 198 -28.07 7.79 -11.32
CA GLY A 198 -29.33 7.12 -11.66
C GLY A 198 -29.86 6.10 -10.63
N GLU A 199 -31.19 6.11 -10.50
CA GLU A 199 -32.02 5.52 -9.45
C GLU A 199 -31.89 3.99 -9.29
N ALA A 200 -31.59 3.54 -8.07
CA ALA A 200 -32.00 2.23 -7.56
C ALA A 200 -33.21 2.45 -6.62
N PRO A 201 -34.23 1.57 -6.63
CA PRO A 201 -35.48 1.83 -5.93
C PRO A 201 -35.26 1.88 -4.41
N PRO A 202 -36.11 2.62 -3.66
CA PRO A 202 -35.89 2.86 -2.25
C PRO A 202 -35.97 1.55 -1.43
N PRO A 203 -35.18 1.42 -0.36
CA PRO A 203 -35.34 0.31 0.58
C PRO A 203 -36.72 0.42 1.24
N ALA A 204 -37.48 -0.67 1.22
CA ALA A 204 -38.75 -0.75 1.92
C ALA A 204 -38.54 -0.53 3.43
N ALA A 205 -39.43 0.25 4.05
CA ALA A 205 -39.43 0.50 5.49
C ALA A 205 -39.47 -0.82 6.29
N PRO A 206 -38.82 -0.90 7.46
CA PRO A 206 -38.92 -2.07 8.33
C PRO A 206 -40.37 -2.24 8.79
N ARG A 207 -40.99 -3.39 8.49
CA ARG A 207 -42.25 -3.77 9.13
C ARG A 207 -41.99 -4.23 10.57
N PRO A 208 -42.92 -4.00 11.50
CA PRO A 208 -42.85 -4.57 12.84
C PRO A 208 -42.73 -6.09 12.76
N VAL A 209 -41.80 -6.65 13.55
CA VAL A 209 -41.53 -8.09 13.60
C VAL A 209 -42.66 -8.75 14.38
N ASP A 210 -43.45 -9.59 13.70
CA ASP A 210 -44.36 -10.53 14.35
C ASP A 210 -43.55 -11.75 14.83
N PRO A 211 -43.43 -12.00 16.14
CA PRO A 211 -42.64 -13.11 16.67
C PRO A 211 -43.19 -14.50 16.32
N ASN A 212 -44.38 -14.60 15.71
CA ASN A 212 -45.00 -15.88 15.33
C ASN A 212 -45.10 -16.10 13.81
N ALA A 213 -44.47 -15.27 12.97
CA ALA A 213 -44.51 -15.47 11.52
C ALA A 213 -43.70 -16.72 11.08
N PRO A 214 -44.24 -17.60 10.23
CA PRO A 214 -43.54 -18.80 9.78
C PRO A 214 -42.30 -18.43 8.97
N LYS A 215 -41.17 -19.14 9.21
CA LYS A 215 -39.89 -18.89 8.53
C LYS A 215 -40.08 -18.91 7.00
N ARG A 216 -39.80 -17.78 6.34
CA ARG A 216 -39.84 -17.69 4.87
C ARG A 216 -38.73 -18.55 4.24
N PRO A 217 -39.03 -19.27 3.14
CA PRO A 217 -38.03 -20.01 2.39
C PRO A 217 -37.09 -19.05 1.67
N SER A 218 -35.82 -19.43 1.57
CA SER A 218 -34.77 -18.72 0.84
C SER A 218 -35.10 -18.63 -0.65
N VAL A 219 -35.09 -17.41 -1.21
CA VAL A 219 -35.18 -17.18 -2.66
C VAL A 219 -33.77 -16.88 -3.18
N PRO A 220 -33.29 -17.56 -4.25
CA PRO A 220 -31.97 -17.31 -4.81
C PRO A 220 -31.94 -16.00 -5.62
N MET A 221 -30.81 -15.29 -5.54
CA MET A 221 -30.52 -14.07 -6.32
C MET A 221 -30.50 -14.41 -7.82
N ARG A 222 -31.32 -13.73 -8.63
CA ARG A 222 -31.21 -13.80 -10.10
C ARG A 222 -30.00 -13.00 -10.56
N ALA A 223 -29.14 -13.63 -11.37
CA ALA A 223 -28.03 -12.97 -12.05
C ALA A 223 -28.54 -11.91 -13.04
N ILE A 224 -27.97 -10.70 -12.99
CA ILE A 224 -28.15 -9.68 -14.03
C ILE A 224 -27.34 -10.15 -15.23
N ASN A 225 -28.00 -10.70 -16.25
CA ASN A 225 -27.31 -11.19 -17.45
C ASN A 225 -27.29 -10.08 -18.51
N MET A 226 -26.19 -9.33 -18.59
CA MET A 226 -25.95 -8.38 -19.68
C MET A 226 -25.36 -9.10 -20.90
N PRO A 227 -25.79 -8.77 -22.14
CA PRO A 227 -25.20 -9.36 -23.34
C PRO A 227 -23.68 -9.17 -23.38
N GLY A 228 -22.92 -10.26 -23.51
CA GLY A 228 -21.45 -10.24 -23.57
C GLY A 228 -20.74 -10.22 -22.21
N MET A 229 -21.46 -10.24 -21.09
CA MET A 229 -20.88 -10.41 -19.76
C MET A 229 -20.41 -11.86 -19.57
N VAL A 230 -19.20 -12.03 -19.02
CA VAL A 230 -18.64 -13.34 -18.68
C VAL A 230 -18.37 -13.38 -17.18
N THR A 231 -18.87 -14.41 -16.50
CA THR A 231 -18.57 -14.67 -15.08
C THR A 231 -17.83 -15.99 -14.95
N ALA A 232 -16.79 -16.00 -14.12
CA ALA A 232 -16.04 -17.20 -13.79
C ALA A 232 -15.87 -17.30 -12.27
N ASN A 233 -16.07 -18.51 -11.75
CA ASN A 233 -15.72 -18.84 -10.38
C ASN A 233 -14.28 -19.32 -10.35
N LEU A 234 -13.54 -18.85 -9.35
CA LEU A 234 -12.17 -19.22 -9.08
C LEU A 234 -12.12 -19.88 -7.70
N THR A 235 -11.21 -20.82 -7.54
CA THR A 235 -10.93 -21.48 -6.28
C THR A 235 -9.53 -21.16 -5.86
N LEU A 236 -9.29 -20.99 -4.56
CA LEU A 236 -7.94 -20.89 -4.04
C LEU A 236 -7.09 -22.07 -4.56
N ASP A 237 -5.92 -21.77 -5.12
CA ASP A 237 -4.97 -22.81 -5.51
C ASP A 237 -4.08 -23.17 -4.31
N PRO A 238 -4.20 -24.38 -3.74
CA PRO A 238 -3.33 -24.80 -2.64
C PRO A 238 -1.85 -24.96 -3.06
N VAL A 239 -1.56 -25.05 -4.37
CA VAL A 239 -0.21 -25.27 -4.94
C VAL A 239 0.43 -23.97 -5.46
N ALA A 240 -0.29 -22.84 -5.44
CA ALA A 240 0.28 -21.49 -5.64
C ALA A 240 1.39 -21.15 -4.61
N PHE A 241 1.56 -21.99 -3.58
CA PHE A 241 2.63 -21.95 -2.58
C PHE A 241 3.97 -22.53 -3.04
N SER A 242 4.03 -23.25 -4.17
CA SER A 242 5.31 -23.77 -4.64
C SER A 242 6.25 -22.61 -4.97
N GLU A 243 7.53 -22.76 -4.60
CA GLU A 243 8.66 -21.90 -5.00
C GLU A 243 8.55 -21.46 -6.48
N THR A 244 8.00 -22.35 -7.31
CA THR A 244 7.73 -22.17 -8.73
C THR A 244 6.75 -21.03 -9.05
N TYR A 245 5.72 -20.77 -8.22
CA TYR A 245 4.77 -19.67 -8.43
C TYR A 245 5.32 -18.33 -7.90
N LYS A 246 5.98 -18.36 -6.72
CA LYS A 246 6.56 -17.18 -6.05
C LYS A 246 7.64 -16.49 -6.89
N GLY A 247 8.54 -17.26 -7.50
CA GLY A 247 9.60 -16.73 -8.37
C GLY A 247 9.12 -16.26 -9.74
N LYS A 248 8.04 -16.85 -10.27
CA LYS A 248 7.57 -16.60 -11.64
C LYS A 248 6.54 -15.49 -11.78
N LEU A 249 5.77 -15.18 -10.73
CA LEU A 249 4.75 -14.14 -10.74
C LEU A 249 5.21 -12.80 -10.16
N GLY A 250 6.48 -12.61 -9.78
CA GLY A 250 6.98 -11.32 -9.28
C GLY A 250 6.11 -10.66 -8.19
N ILE A 251 5.28 -11.46 -7.52
CA ILE A 251 4.38 -11.05 -6.46
C ILE A 251 5.31 -10.75 -5.31
N LYS A 252 5.25 -9.51 -4.80
CA LYS A 252 6.12 -9.03 -3.75
C LYS A 252 6.04 -10.01 -2.58
N TYR A 253 7.08 -10.80 -2.38
CA TYR A 253 7.30 -11.44 -1.10
C TYR A 253 7.60 -10.33 -0.10
N SER A 254 6.54 -9.78 0.51
CA SER A 254 6.61 -8.76 1.55
C SER A 254 6.10 -9.37 2.85
N PRO A 255 6.91 -10.24 3.48
CA PRO A 255 6.58 -10.79 4.78
C PRO A 255 6.35 -9.65 5.76
N THR A 256 5.18 -9.61 6.37
CA THR A 256 4.83 -8.55 7.31
C THR A 256 5.29 -8.98 8.71
N PRO A 257 6.10 -8.18 9.41
CA PRO A 257 6.45 -8.48 10.79
C PRO A 257 5.21 -8.39 11.67
N VAL A 258 5.05 -9.36 12.56
CA VAL A 258 4.05 -9.35 13.62
C VAL A 258 4.77 -9.00 14.91
N ALA A 259 4.36 -7.89 15.52
CA ALA A 259 4.85 -7.49 16.83
C ALA A 259 4.29 -8.46 17.87
N LEU A 260 5.19 -9.04 18.67
CA LEU A 260 4.82 -9.85 19.83
C LEU A 260 4.81 -8.99 21.09
N SER A 261 3.81 -9.18 21.95
CA SER A 261 3.69 -8.50 23.25
C SER A 261 3.25 -9.45 24.36
N ALA A 262 3.33 -9.01 25.61
CA ALA A 262 2.74 -9.74 26.74
C ALA A 262 1.22 -9.52 26.86
N GLU A 263 0.65 -8.60 26.08
CA GLU A 263 -0.75 -8.21 26.17
C GLU A 263 -1.61 -9.11 25.29
N LYS A 264 -2.58 -9.79 25.92
CA LYS A 264 -3.53 -10.64 25.23
C LYS A 264 -4.48 -9.80 24.34
N PRO A 265 -4.60 -10.11 23.04
CA PRO A 265 -5.57 -9.48 22.15
C PRO A 265 -7.01 -9.74 22.59
N ALA A 266 -7.87 -8.73 22.47
CA ALA A 266 -9.30 -8.87 22.78
C ALA A 266 -10.04 -9.88 21.89
N SER A 267 -9.49 -10.21 20.72
CA SER A 267 -10.04 -11.24 19.83
C SER A 267 -9.87 -12.64 20.38
N LEU A 268 -8.88 -12.90 21.24
CA LEU A 268 -8.71 -14.20 21.89
C LEU A 268 -9.60 -14.30 23.11
N VAL A 269 -10.56 -15.22 23.07
CA VAL A 269 -11.52 -15.47 24.16
C VAL A 269 -11.15 -16.71 24.97
N LYS A 270 -10.50 -17.71 24.35
CA LYS A 270 -10.14 -18.97 25.01
C LYS A 270 -8.78 -19.49 24.57
N GLU A 271 -8.04 -20.08 25.50
CA GLU A 271 -6.62 -20.41 25.35
C GLU A 271 -6.28 -21.78 25.95
N PRO A 272 -5.31 -22.51 25.36
CA PRO A 272 -4.77 -23.72 25.97
C PRO A 272 -3.83 -23.37 27.12
N THR A 273 -3.44 -24.38 27.90
CA THR A 273 -2.34 -24.23 28.85
C THR A 273 -1.00 -24.20 28.11
N TYR A 274 -0.23 -23.14 28.33
CA TYR A 274 1.09 -22.99 27.72
C TYR A 274 2.20 -23.60 28.59
N SER A 275 3.22 -24.16 27.93
CA SER A 275 4.44 -24.69 28.59
C SER A 275 5.46 -23.61 28.96
N ALA A 276 5.24 -22.36 28.51
CA ALA A 276 6.13 -21.22 28.74
C ALA A 276 5.30 -19.92 28.70
N THR A 277 5.91 -18.79 29.10
CA THR A 277 5.26 -17.48 29.07
C THR A 277 4.79 -17.14 27.65
N PRO A 278 3.47 -16.93 27.43
CA PRO A 278 2.94 -16.63 26.11
C PRO A 278 3.29 -15.21 25.69
N ARG A 279 3.57 -15.04 24.40
CA ARG A 279 3.68 -13.74 23.74
C ARG A 279 2.72 -13.70 22.57
N TYR A 280 1.90 -12.66 22.51
CA TYR A 280 0.79 -12.54 21.60
C TYR A 280 1.13 -11.65 20.42
N GLY A 281 0.65 -12.01 19.24
CA GLY A 281 0.71 -11.18 18.05
C GLY A 281 -0.60 -11.20 17.30
N THR A 282 -0.85 -10.17 16.51
CA THR A 282 -1.97 -10.15 15.58
C THR A 282 -1.54 -9.69 14.19
N PHE A 283 -2.29 -10.15 13.18
CA PHE A 283 -2.09 -9.71 11.81
C PHE A 283 -3.42 -9.61 11.07
N THR A 284 -3.52 -8.63 10.17
CA THR A 284 -4.78 -8.38 9.42
C THR A 284 -4.84 -9.20 8.14
N LEU A 285 -5.95 -9.89 7.86
CA LEU A 285 -6.21 -10.64 6.64
C LEU A 285 -7.69 -10.47 6.23
N GLY A 286 -7.93 -10.08 4.98
CA GLY A 286 -9.26 -9.68 4.51
C GLY A 286 -9.68 -8.29 5.01
N ASN A 287 -10.89 -7.88 4.68
CA ASN A 287 -11.42 -6.53 4.97
C ASN A 287 -12.73 -6.50 5.79
N GLY A 288 -13.20 -7.65 6.25
CA GLY A 288 -14.43 -7.76 7.05
C GLY A 288 -14.19 -7.55 8.56
N PRO A 289 -15.24 -7.73 9.37
CA PRO A 289 -15.20 -7.41 10.81
C PRO A 289 -14.27 -8.31 11.62
N LYS A 290 -14.01 -9.54 11.13
CA LYS A 290 -13.06 -10.48 11.74
C LYS A 290 -11.77 -10.55 10.93
N SER A 291 -11.17 -9.42 10.59
CA SER A 291 -9.92 -9.43 9.80
C SER A 291 -8.65 -9.57 10.64
N GLN A 292 -8.73 -9.45 11.97
CA GLN A 292 -7.60 -9.61 12.89
C GLN A 292 -7.42 -11.07 13.28
N ILE A 293 -6.33 -11.69 12.84
CA ILE A 293 -5.95 -13.06 13.19
C ILE A 293 -4.97 -13.01 14.36
N ALA A 294 -5.22 -13.80 15.40
CA ALA A 294 -4.33 -13.91 16.55
C ALA A 294 -3.35 -15.08 16.44
N LEU A 295 -2.15 -14.89 16.98
CA LEU A 295 -1.16 -15.94 17.18
C LEU A 295 -0.46 -15.80 18.53
N VAL A 296 0.06 -16.91 19.04
CA VAL A 296 0.77 -16.95 20.32
C VAL A 296 2.05 -17.76 20.17
N VAL A 297 3.16 -17.19 20.63
CA VAL A 297 4.44 -17.90 20.77
C VAL A 297 4.70 -18.17 22.25
N ALA A 298 4.78 -19.44 22.63
CA ALA A 298 5.11 -19.87 23.99
C ALA A 298 6.25 -20.89 23.92
N GLY A 299 7.47 -20.47 24.29
CA GLY A 299 8.66 -21.31 24.19
C GLY A 299 8.98 -21.67 22.73
N ASP A 300 9.02 -22.97 22.43
CA ASP A 300 9.24 -23.53 21.10
C ASP A 300 7.91 -23.82 20.36
N LYS A 301 6.78 -23.30 20.83
CA LYS A 301 5.44 -23.55 20.24
C LYS A 301 4.82 -22.28 19.67
N LEU A 302 4.24 -22.42 18.47
CA LEU A 302 3.41 -21.41 17.80
C LEU A 302 1.96 -21.90 17.71
N TYR A 303 1.04 -21.14 18.30
CA TYR A 303 -0.41 -21.29 18.23
C TYR A 303 -0.98 -20.22 17.30
N VAL A 304 -2.01 -20.54 16.54
CA VAL A 304 -2.65 -19.65 15.56
C VAL A 304 -4.15 -19.89 15.62
N ASP A 305 -4.92 -18.81 15.73
CA ASP A 305 -6.38 -18.81 15.63
C ASP A 305 -6.76 -18.98 14.15
N ASP A 306 -6.73 -20.23 13.67
CA ASP A 306 -6.81 -20.55 12.26
C ASP A 306 -8.25 -20.53 11.73
N ASN A 307 -9.23 -20.77 12.59
CA ASN A 307 -10.64 -20.58 12.26
C ASN A 307 -11.16 -19.16 12.61
N ASN A 308 -10.34 -18.33 13.27
CA ASN A 308 -10.61 -16.93 13.58
C ASN A 308 -11.90 -16.73 14.41
N ASN A 309 -12.08 -17.59 15.40
CA ASN A 309 -13.18 -17.55 16.36
C ASN A 309 -12.72 -17.08 17.76
N GLY A 310 -11.41 -16.95 17.98
CA GLY A 310 -10.81 -16.54 19.25
C GLY A 310 -10.56 -17.68 20.25
N ASP A 311 -10.73 -18.95 19.87
CA ASP A 311 -10.56 -20.13 20.72
C ASP A 311 -9.40 -21.00 20.26
N LEU A 312 -8.20 -20.74 20.80
CA LEU A 312 -6.98 -21.49 20.47
C LEU A 312 -7.02 -22.98 20.85
N THR A 313 -8.09 -23.46 21.50
CA THR A 313 -8.23 -24.87 21.89
C THR A 313 -8.93 -25.73 20.83
N ASP A 314 -9.55 -25.12 19.82
CA ASP A 314 -10.20 -25.82 18.70
C ASP A 314 -9.48 -25.67 17.35
N ASP A 315 -8.34 -24.96 17.33
CA ASP A 315 -7.46 -24.81 16.18
C ASP A 315 -6.44 -25.96 16.03
N ALA A 316 -5.69 -25.96 14.92
CA ALA A 316 -4.66 -26.96 14.68
C ALA A 316 -3.59 -27.00 15.79
N PRO A 317 -3.03 -28.20 16.12
CA PRO A 317 -2.01 -28.34 17.15
C PRO A 317 -0.81 -27.38 16.96
N PRO A 318 -0.21 -26.88 18.05
CA PRO A 318 0.87 -25.91 17.96
C PRO A 318 2.06 -26.45 17.18
N ALA A 319 2.56 -25.65 16.25
CA ALA A 319 3.75 -25.99 15.48
C ALA A 319 5.03 -25.73 16.28
N THR A 320 6.08 -26.50 16.03
CA THR A 320 7.42 -26.19 16.54
C THR A 320 7.94 -24.91 15.91
N TRP A 321 8.38 -23.95 16.72
CA TRP A 321 8.91 -22.63 16.40
C TRP A 321 10.46 -22.66 16.42
N PRO A 322 11.18 -21.98 15.50
CA PRO A 322 10.71 -20.89 14.62
C PRO A 322 10.71 -21.16 13.11
N SER A 323 10.91 -22.41 12.69
CA SER A 323 10.99 -22.78 11.27
C SER A 323 9.70 -22.52 10.49
N GLU A 324 9.82 -22.40 9.16
CA GLU A 324 8.74 -22.11 8.22
C GLU A 324 7.55 -23.06 8.32
N ARG A 325 6.34 -22.50 8.41
CA ARG A 325 5.07 -23.24 8.49
C ARG A 325 4.06 -22.65 7.54
N THR A 326 3.30 -23.51 6.86
CA THR A 326 2.09 -23.10 6.16
C THR A 326 0.88 -23.38 7.05
N ARG A 327 0.00 -22.40 7.20
CA ARG A 327 -1.30 -22.50 7.89
C ARG A 327 -2.39 -22.01 6.96
N SER A 328 -3.55 -22.62 7.01
CA SER A 328 -4.75 -22.09 6.36
C SER A 328 -5.55 -21.33 7.39
N VAL A 329 -5.80 -20.04 7.16
CA VAL A 329 -6.48 -19.17 8.13
C VAL A 329 -7.76 -18.60 7.53
N ARG A 330 -8.84 -18.57 8.30
CA ARG A 330 -10.14 -18.04 7.87
C ARG A 330 -10.10 -16.50 7.77
N ALA A 331 -10.02 -16.01 6.53
CA ALA A 331 -10.18 -14.59 6.21
C ALA A 331 -11.67 -14.20 6.19
N SER A 332 -11.96 -12.99 6.68
CA SER A 332 -13.28 -12.38 6.70
C SER A 332 -13.35 -11.25 5.70
N TYR A 333 -14.42 -11.19 4.90
CA TYR A 333 -14.65 -10.16 3.89
C TYR A 333 -15.96 -9.44 4.09
N GLY A 334 -16.02 -8.16 3.75
CA GLY A 334 -17.24 -7.36 3.85
C GLY A 334 -16.97 -5.93 4.25
N THR A 335 -17.74 -5.42 5.21
CA THR A 335 -17.55 -4.09 5.79
C THR A 335 -16.99 -4.22 7.21
N ALA A 336 -16.62 -3.11 7.84
CA ALA A 336 -16.15 -3.10 9.22
C ALA A 336 -17.15 -3.70 10.25
N THR A 337 -18.44 -3.78 9.91
CA THR A 337 -19.50 -4.26 10.81
C THR A 337 -20.24 -5.49 10.30
N ARG A 338 -20.02 -5.90 9.05
CA ARG A 338 -20.76 -7.01 8.42
C ARG A 338 -19.84 -7.89 7.61
N GLU A 339 -19.78 -9.15 7.99
CA GLU A 339 -19.17 -10.21 7.18
C GLU A 339 -20.15 -10.57 6.05
N VAL A 340 -19.63 -10.58 4.83
CA VAL A 340 -20.36 -10.86 3.59
C VAL A 340 -19.94 -12.21 3.03
N SER A 341 -18.64 -12.51 3.07
CA SER A 341 -18.10 -13.81 2.70
C SER A 341 -16.83 -14.12 3.50
N THR A 342 -16.37 -15.35 3.36
CA THR A 342 -15.22 -15.87 4.08
C THR A 342 -14.46 -16.79 3.15
N SER A 343 -13.14 -16.81 3.25
CA SER A 343 -12.35 -17.82 2.57
C SER A 343 -11.22 -18.28 3.46
N ASN A 344 -10.84 -19.54 3.28
CA ASN A 344 -9.59 -20.01 3.84
C ASN A 344 -8.46 -19.40 3.02
N TYR A 345 -7.53 -18.73 3.69
CA TYR A 345 -6.41 -18.06 3.08
C TYR A 345 -5.10 -18.62 3.68
N PRO A 346 -4.24 -19.18 2.84
CA PRO A 346 -3.00 -19.78 3.28
C PRO A 346 -1.94 -18.73 3.59
N VAL A 347 -1.31 -18.87 4.75
CA VAL A 347 -0.26 -18.00 5.25
C VAL A 347 0.98 -18.81 5.58
N MET A 348 2.14 -18.22 5.35
CA MET A 348 3.43 -18.73 5.78
C MET A 348 3.85 -18.00 7.05
N LEU A 349 4.20 -18.75 8.09
CA LEU A 349 4.65 -18.23 9.38
C LEU A 349 6.07 -18.71 9.62
N TYR A 350 6.99 -17.78 9.87
CA TYR A 350 8.39 -18.10 10.14
C TYR A 350 9.01 -16.97 10.95
N GLY A 351 10.18 -17.22 11.54
CA GLY A 351 10.86 -16.16 12.26
C GLY A 351 12.10 -16.61 13.02
N SER A 352 12.47 -15.82 14.02
CA SER A 352 13.56 -16.13 14.94
C SER A 352 13.40 -15.30 16.22
N GLY A 353 13.54 -15.93 17.38
CA GLY A 353 13.47 -15.28 18.69
C GLY A 353 12.15 -14.55 18.94
N GLU A 354 12.17 -13.21 18.90
CA GLU A 354 11.02 -12.33 19.16
C GLU A 354 10.30 -11.87 17.88
N ARG A 355 10.77 -12.26 16.71
CA ARG A 355 10.26 -11.77 15.43
C ARG A 355 9.46 -12.87 14.75
N VAL A 356 8.16 -12.63 14.56
CA VAL A 356 7.29 -13.45 13.71
C VAL A 356 7.07 -12.71 12.40
N PHE A 357 7.15 -13.41 11.29
CA PHE A 357 6.85 -12.88 9.96
C PHE A 357 5.72 -13.69 9.34
N VAL A 358 4.78 -12.98 8.71
CA VAL A 358 3.69 -13.57 7.96
C VAL A 358 3.93 -13.33 6.48
N GLY A 359 4.32 -14.37 5.76
CA GLY A 359 4.36 -14.40 4.30
C GLY A 359 2.99 -14.73 3.75
N ARG A 360 2.51 -13.94 2.78
CA ARG A 360 1.15 -14.07 2.24
C ARG A 360 1.23 -13.97 0.74
N VAL A 361 0.97 -15.09 0.07
CA VAL A 361 0.91 -15.17 -1.38
C VAL A 361 -0.18 -16.17 -1.69
N ALA A 362 -1.39 -15.70 -1.97
CA ALA A 362 -2.43 -16.54 -2.50
C ALA A 362 -2.80 -16.09 -3.91
N ALA A 363 -3.14 -17.09 -4.71
CA ALA A 363 -3.81 -16.87 -5.96
C ALA A 363 -5.05 -17.76 -6.01
N THR A 364 -6.10 -17.26 -6.65
CA THR A 364 -7.24 -18.11 -7.02
C THR A 364 -7.10 -18.50 -8.49
N VAL A 365 -7.43 -19.74 -8.80
CA VAL A 365 -7.36 -20.30 -10.15
C VAL A 365 -8.71 -20.84 -10.57
N GLY A 366 -8.96 -20.84 -11.87
CA GLY A 366 -10.19 -21.38 -12.44
C GLY A 366 -10.18 -21.29 -13.95
N GLU A 367 -11.37 -21.31 -14.55
CA GLU A 367 -11.52 -21.20 -16.00
C GLU A 367 -12.46 -20.06 -16.35
N VAL A 368 -12.06 -19.23 -17.31
CA VAL A 368 -12.88 -18.17 -17.90
C VAL A 368 -13.30 -18.62 -19.29
N THR A 369 -14.59 -18.47 -19.61
CA THR A 369 -15.10 -18.77 -20.96
C THR A 369 -15.08 -17.50 -21.81
N LEU A 370 -14.18 -17.44 -22.78
CA LEU A 370 -14.08 -16.34 -23.75
C LEU A 370 -14.59 -16.84 -25.11
N GLY A 371 -15.73 -16.29 -25.55
CA GLY A 371 -16.43 -16.83 -26.72
C GLY A 371 -16.82 -18.30 -26.51
N GLU A 372 -16.31 -19.18 -27.36
CA GLU A 372 -16.50 -20.64 -27.26
C GLU A 372 -15.36 -21.37 -26.53
N LYS A 373 -14.30 -20.65 -26.12
CA LYS A 373 -13.10 -21.25 -25.54
C LYS A 373 -13.09 -21.11 -24.02
N LYS A 374 -12.73 -22.19 -23.33
CA LYS A 374 -12.37 -22.16 -21.92
C LYS A 374 -10.87 -21.90 -21.78
N VAL A 375 -10.52 -20.92 -20.98
CA VAL A 375 -9.14 -20.47 -20.75
C VAL A 375 -8.84 -20.58 -19.26
N LYS A 376 -7.73 -21.22 -18.90
CA LYS A 376 -7.27 -21.22 -17.51
C LYS A 376 -6.93 -19.80 -17.07
N ALA A 377 -7.38 -19.44 -15.88
CA ALA A 377 -7.18 -18.13 -15.29
C ALA A 377 -6.55 -18.24 -13.90
N LEU A 378 -5.72 -17.27 -13.56
CA LEU A 378 -5.20 -17.04 -12.22
C LEU A 378 -5.43 -15.58 -11.85
N LEU A 379 -5.93 -15.35 -10.64
CA LEU A 379 -6.06 -14.04 -10.04
C LEU A 379 -5.07 -13.93 -8.88
N ALA A 380 -4.15 -12.98 -8.97
CA ALA A 380 -3.06 -12.80 -8.03
C ALA A 380 -3.30 -11.63 -7.07
N ASP A 381 -3.24 -11.92 -5.77
CA ASP A 381 -3.11 -10.93 -4.71
C ASP A 381 -1.63 -10.47 -4.64
N THR A 382 -1.36 -9.19 -4.91
CA THR A 382 0.01 -8.69 -5.06
C THR A 382 0.60 -8.02 -3.82
N ASN A 383 -0.24 -7.70 -2.82
CA ASN A 383 0.19 -7.11 -1.55
C ASN A 383 0.02 -8.09 -0.38
N GLY A 384 -0.62 -9.23 -0.62
CA GLY A 384 -0.81 -10.28 0.38
C GLY A 384 -1.80 -9.90 1.47
N ASP A 385 -2.67 -8.91 1.29
CA ASP A 385 -3.68 -8.56 2.29
C ASP A 385 -4.90 -9.49 2.26
N GLY A 386 -4.95 -10.39 1.28
CA GLY A 386 -6.03 -11.32 1.04
C GLY A 386 -7.23 -10.72 0.31
N VAL A 387 -7.16 -9.46 -0.10
CA VAL A 387 -8.24 -8.69 -0.72
C VAL A 387 -7.95 -8.49 -2.20
N TYR A 388 -8.75 -9.12 -3.06
CA TYR A 388 -8.58 -9.09 -4.52
C TYR A 388 -9.19 -7.83 -5.17
N THR A 389 -9.18 -6.71 -4.45
CA THR A 389 -9.62 -5.41 -4.97
C THR A 389 -8.39 -4.55 -5.26
N PRO A 390 -8.14 -4.16 -6.52
CA PRO A 390 -6.93 -3.43 -6.86
C PRO A 390 -6.94 -2.02 -6.24
N THR A 391 -5.77 -1.57 -5.80
CA THR A 391 -5.50 -0.19 -5.38
C THR A 391 -4.39 0.42 -6.26
N PRO A 392 -4.23 1.76 -6.30
CA PRO A 392 -3.17 2.37 -7.10
C PRO A 392 -1.74 1.88 -6.79
N THR A 393 -1.50 1.40 -5.56
CA THR A 393 -0.19 0.90 -5.11
C THR A 393 -0.11 -0.63 -5.04
N SER A 394 -1.25 -1.31 -5.11
CA SER A 394 -1.38 -2.77 -5.04
C SER A 394 -2.35 -3.25 -6.13
N PRO A 395 -1.86 -3.43 -7.37
CA PRO A 395 -2.69 -3.96 -8.45
C PRO A 395 -3.11 -5.40 -8.16
N VAL A 396 -4.18 -5.86 -8.79
CA VAL A 396 -4.53 -7.28 -8.80
C VAL A 396 -4.33 -7.74 -10.24
N TYR A 397 -3.62 -8.85 -10.43
CA TYR A 397 -3.32 -9.32 -11.77
C TYR A 397 -4.17 -10.52 -12.15
N LEU A 398 -4.81 -10.44 -13.31
CA LEU A 398 -5.45 -11.56 -13.99
C LEU A 398 -4.47 -12.13 -15.02
N VAL A 399 -4.08 -13.38 -14.85
CA VAL A 399 -3.22 -14.13 -15.78
C VAL A 399 -4.09 -15.12 -16.53
N LEU A 400 -4.00 -15.14 -17.87
CA LEU A 400 -4.81 -16.00 -18.74
C LEU A 400 -3.95 -16.85 -19.67
N ASP A 401 -4.12 -18.17 -19.64
CA ASP A 401 -3.44 -19.10 -20.55
C ASP A 401 -4.09 -19.11 -21.95
N LEU A 402 -4.05 -17.97 -22.66
CA LEU A 402 -4.68 -17.83 -23.98
C LEU A 402 -4.11 -18.78 -25.05
N LYS A 403 -2.94 -19.36 -24.81
CA LYS A 403 -2.26 -20.31 -25.72
C LYS A 403 -2.52 -21.78 -25.38
N GLY A 404 -3.24 -22.09 -24.30
CA GLY A 404 -3.52 -23.47 -23.88
C GLY A 404 -2.28 -24.26 -23.48
N THR A 405 -1.26 -23.59 -22.95
CA THR A 405 0.01 -24.20 -22.53
C THR A 405 -0.11 -25.04 -21.26
N GLY A 406 -1.22 -24.90 -20.53
CA GLY A 406 -1.44 -25.45 -19.20
C GLY A 406 -0.73 -24.70 -18.08
N LYS A 407 0.04 -23.64 -18.40
CA LYS A 407 0.80 -22.83 -17.43
C LYS A 407 -0.03 -21.62 -16.98
N LEU A 408 0.16 -21.19 -15.73
CA LEU A 408 -0.42 -19.97 -15.17
C LEU A 408 0.68 -19.15 -14.49
N ASP A 409 1.59 -18.62 -15.31
CA ASP A 409 2.70 -17.76 -14.90
C ASP A 409 2.81 -16.54 -15.83
N PHE A 410 3.77 -15.64 -15.60
CA PHE A 410 3.93 -14.43 -16.41
C PHE A 410 4.37 -14.65 -17.87
N SER A 411 4.63 -15.90 -18.31
CA SER A 411 4.71 -16.18 -19.74
C SER A 411 3.33 -16.11 -20.42
N CYS A 412 2.27 -16.15 -19.63
CA CYS A 412 0.90 -15.95 -20.05
C CYS A 412 0.53 -14.45 -20.04
N PRO A 413 -0.36 -14.01 -20.95
CA PRO A 413 -0.99 -12.70 -20.90
C PRO A 413 -1.47 -12.35 -19.48
N THR A 414 -0.98 -11.23 -18.97
CA THR A 414 -1.18 -10.77 -17.59
C THR A 414 -1.73 -9.36 -17.62
N PHE A 415 -2.82 -9.13 -16.89
CA PHE A 415 -3.61 -7.91 -16.96
C PHE A 415 -3.83 -7.33 -15.57
N ASP A 416 -3.53 -6.04 -15.40
CA ASP A 416 -3.91 -5.26 -14.22
C ASP A 416 -5.41 -5.00 -14.28
N ILE A 417 -6.19 -5.65 -13.40
CA ILE A 417 -7.66 -5.58 -13.46
C ILE A 417 -8.21 -4.20 -13.07
N SER A 418 -7.37 -3.26 -12.59
CA SER A 418 -7.77 -1.86 -12.41
C SER A 418 -7.94 -1.10 -13.74
N LYS A 419 -7.49 -1.68 -14.85
CA LYS A 419 -7.51 -1.09 -16.19
C LYS A 419 -8.43 -1.89 -17.12
N PRO A 420 -8.97 -1.25 -18.19
CA PRO A 420 -9.62 -1.98 -19.26
C PRO A 420 -8.68 -3.04 -19.86
N VAL A 421 -9.20 -4.24 -20.04
CA VAL A 421 -8.49 -5.42 -20.53
C VAL A 421 -8.99 -5.74 -21.94
N GLU A 422 -8.07 -5.78 -22.90
CA GLU A 422 -8.39 -6.18 -24.27
C GLU A 422 -8.21 -7.70 -24.44
N LEU A 423 -9.30 -8.39 -24.80
CA LEU A 423 -9.33 -9.83 -25.07
C LEU A 423 -10.07 -10.07 -26.39
N GLU A 424 -9.43 -10.79 -27.31
CA GLU A 424 -10.00 -11.11 -28.64
C GLU A 424 -10.53 -9.87 -29.40
N GLY A 425 -9.84 -8.73 -29.28
CA GLY A 425 -10.22 -7.47 -29.93
C GLY A 425 -11.40 -6.75 -29.29
N LYS A 426 -11.84 -7.17 -28.09
CA LYS A 426 -12.89 -6.54 -27.30
C LYS A 426 -12.34 -6.05 -25.96
N LEU A 427 -12.82 -4.90 -25.50
CA LEU A 427 -12.45 -4.35 -24.20
C LEU A 427 -13.41 -4.80 -23.11
N TYR A 428 -12.84 -5.12 -21.95
CA TYR A 428 -13.57 -5.54 -20.76
C TYR A 428 -13.08 -4.76 -19.54
N ARG A 429 -13.99 -4.37 -18.64
CA ARG A 429 -13.65 -4.11 -17.24
C ARG A 429 -13.73 -5.43 -16.48
N VAL A 430 -12.73 -5.71 -15.67
CA VAL A 430 -12.69 -6.92 -14.84
C VAL A 430 -13.02 -6.54 -13.39
N ILE A 431 -14.04 -7.17 -12.83
CA ILE A 431 -14.43 -7.01 -11.42
C ILE A 431 -14.20 -8.32 -10.70
N ALA A 432 -13.36 -8.32 -9.68
CA ALA A 432 -13.19 -9.45 -8.76
C ALA A 432 -14.01 -9.24 -7.48
N THR A 433 -14.50 -10.31 -6.87
CA THR A 433 -14.98 -10.26 -5.49
C THR A 433 -13.81 -10.03 -4.53
N PRO A 434 -14.02 -9.39 -3.36
CA PRO A 434 -12.95 -9.15 -2.40
C PRO A 434 -12.20 -10.41 -1.95
N ASP A 435 -12.89 -11.56 -1.90
CA ASP A 435 -12.33 -12.87 -1.57
C ASP A 435 -11.64 -13.58 -2.76
N GLY A 436 -11.65 -12.98 -3.95
CA GLY A 436 -11.02 -13.52 -5.15
C GLY A 436 -11.71 -14.75 -5.74
N THR A 437 -12.85 -15.16 -5.19
CA THR A 437 -13.55 -16.40 -5.62
C THR A 437 -14.34 -16.25 -6.90
N ARG A 438 -14.53 -15.02 -7.40
CA ARG A 438 -15.27 -14.76 -8.62
C ARG A 438 -14.73 -13.55 -9.35
N ILE A 439 -14.61 -13.68 -10.67
CA ILE A 439 -14.36 -12.56 -11.58
C ILE A 439 -15.51 -12.40 -12.57
N THR A 440 -15.81 -11.15 -12.92
CA THR A 440 -16.78 -10.78 -13.93
C THR A 440 -16.12 -9.85 -14.94
N LEU A 441 -16.11 -10.26 -16.20
CA LEU A 441 -15.68 -9.45 -17.33
C LEU A 441 -16.92 -8.78 -17.91
N ILE A 442 -16.94 -7.45 -17.84
CA ILE A 442 -18.04 -6.62 -18.34
C ILE A 442 -17.55 -5.92 -19.61
N PRO A 443 -18.23 -6.06 -20.76
CA PRO A 443 -17.89 -5.31 -21.96
C PRO A 443 -17.74 -3.82 -21.67
N SER A 444 -16.71 -3.19 -22.23
CA SER A 444 -16.43 -1.77 -22.01
C SER A 444 -16.16 -1.04 -23.32
N ASN A 445 -16.58 0.23 -23.35
CA ASN A 445 -16.25 1.20 -24.40
C ASN A 445 -15.23 2.24 -23.92
N ASP A 446 -14.55 2.00 -22.79
CA ASP A 446 -13.49 2.91 -22.32
C ASP A 446 -12.36 3.02 -23.33
N THR A 447 -11.64 4.15 -23.30
CA THR A 447 -10.36 4.26 -24.02
C THR A 447 -9.42 3.15 -23.55
N PRO A 448 -8.80 2.36 -24.46
CA PRO A 448 -7.81 1.38 -24.07
C PRO A 448 -6.77 2.04 -23.17
N ALA A 449 -6.47 1.44 -22.01
CA ALA A 449 -5.31 1.88 -21.26
C ALA A 449 -4.11 1.84 -22.22
N ALA A 450 -3.25 2.88 -22.18
CA ALA A 450 -2.01 2.87 -22.95
C ALA A 450 -1.34 1.51 -22.73
N LYS A 451 -1.07 0.79 -23.83
CA LYS A 451 -0.51 -0.58 -23.79
C LYS A 451 0.61 -0.56 -22.77
N ALA A 452 0.41 -1.26 -21.65
CA ALA A 452 1.43 -1.33 -20.61
C ALA A 452 2.70 -1.77 -21.34
N PRO A 453 3.84 -1.06 -21.19
CA PRO A 453 5.08 -1.54 -21.76
C PRO A 453 5.24 -2.99 -21.29
N ALA A 454 5.55 -3.89 -22.21
CA ALA A 454 5.77 -5.29 -21.88
C ALA A 454 6.71 -5.31 -20.66
N ALA A 455 6.33 -6.06 -19.62
CA ALA A 455 7.16 -6.17 -18.44
C ALA A 455 8.59 -6.51 -18.90
N PRO A 456 9.61 -5.75 -18.46
CA PRO A 456 10.98 -5.98 -18.89
C PRO A 456 11.34 -7.44 -18.61
N THR A 457 11.78 -8.15 -19.63
CA THR A 457 12.13 -9.56 -19.51
C THR A 457 13.42 -9.68 -18.72
N LEU A 458 13.47 -10.61 -17.75
CA LEU A 458 14.70 -10.89 -17.01
C LEU A 458 15.84 -11.19 -17.99
N LEU A 459 16.93 -10.42 -17.87
CA LEU A 459 18.12 -10.63 -18.70
C LEU A 459 18.71 -12.02 -18.44
N LYS A 460 19.32 -12.61 -19.46
CA LYS A 460 19.81 -13.99 -19.47
C LYS A 460 21.32 -14.02 -19.65
N VAL A 461 21.90 -15.20 -19.42
CA VAL A 461 23.31 -15.47 -19.73
C VAL A 461 23.59 -15.15 -21.20
N GLY A 462 24.66 -14.40 -21.45
CA GLY A 462 25.09 -13.92 -22.77
C GLY A 462 24.59 -12.52 -23.15
N ASP A 463 23.53 -12.02 -22.51
CA ASP A 463 23.03 -10.66 -22.73
C ASP A 463 24.04 -9.63 -22.22
N THR A 464 24.10 -8.46 -22.89
CA THR A 464 24.92 -7.34 -22.45
C THR A 464 24.22 -6.64 -21.28
N ALA A 465 24.92 -6.47 -20.16
CA ALA A 465 24.40 -5.73 -19.02
C ALA A 465 24.20 -4.24 -19.41
N PRO A 466 23.05 -3.63 -19.07
CA PRO A 466 22.80 -2.22 -19.32
C PRO A 466 23.80 -1.35 -18.55
N ASN A 467 24.15 -0.18 -19.09
CA ASN A 467 25.00 0.77 -18.37
C ASN A 467 24.21 1.51 -17.29
N SER A 468 23.90 0.80 -16.21
CA SER A 468 23.14 1.31 -15.08
C SER A 468 24.00 2.19 -14.18
N GLN A 469 23.35 3.17 -13.54
CA GLN A 469 23.98 4.13 -12.64
C GLN A 469 23.35 4.03 -11.26
N PHE A 470 24.16 3.74 -10.25
CA PHE A 470 23.75 3.64 -8.86
C PHE A 470 24.38 4.76 -8.04
N GLN A 471 23.75 5.12 -6.93
CA GLN A 471 24.29 6.09 -5.99
C GLN A 471 25.15 5.38 -4.94
N ALA A 472 26.41 5.80 -4.81
CA ALA A 472 27.32 5.31 -3.79
C ALA A 472 27.02 5.90 -2.40
N PRO A 473 27.57 5.31 -1.32
CA PRO A 473 27.39 5.76 0.06
C PRO A 473 27.83 7.20 0.33
N ASP A 474 28.79 7.71 -0.45
CA ASP A 474 29.32 9.08 -0.39
C ASP A 474 28.54 10.07 -1.28
N GLY A 475 27.49 9.59 -1.96
CA GLY A 475 26.66 10.37 -2.87
C GLY A 475 27.18 10.42 -4.32
N SER A 476 28.37 9.89 -4.60
CA SER A 476 28.89 9.77 -5.96
C SER A 476 28.09 8.75 -6.79
N THR A 477 28.28 8.76 -8.11
CA THR A 477 27.60 7.83 -9.01
C THR A 477 28.56 6.71 -9.44
N VAL A 478 28.13 5.47 -9.26
CA VAL A 478 28.84 4.28 -9.77
C VAL A 478 28.08 3.75 -10.97
N SER A 479 28.76 3.64 -12.12
CA SER A 479 28.17 3.09 -13.34
C SER A 479 28.74 1.72 -13.65
N LEU A 480 27.94 0.82 -14.24
CA LEU A 480 28.46 -0.47 -14.69
C LEU A 480 29.54 -0.32 -15.77
N ALA A 481 29.46 0.70 -16.62
CA ALA A 481 30.52 1.02 -17.57
C ALA A 481 31.86 1.31 -16.89
N SER A 482 31.85 1.98 -15.72
CA SER A 482 33.09 2.25 -14.96
C SER A 482 33.73 1.00 -14.35
N LEU A 483 33.04 -0.13 -14.35
CA LEU A 483 33.53 -1.43 -13.86
C LEU A 483 33.95 -2.39 -14.98
N LYS A 484 33.91 -1.95 -16.25
CA LYS A 484 34.34 -2.77 -17.39
C LYS A 484 35.77 -3.26 -17.20
N GLY A 485 36.02 -4.52 -17.55
CA GLY A 485 37.30 -5.19 -17.31
C GLY A 485 37.38 -5.94 -15.97
N LYS A 486 36.40 -5.77 -15.08
CA LYS A 486 36.23 -6.57 -13.85
C LYS A 486 35.04 -7.50 -14.00
N VAL A 487 35.06 -8.62 -13.29
CA VAL A 487 33.85 -9.40 -13.02
C VAL A 487 33.04 -8.66 -11.95
N VAL A 488 31.74 -8.46 -12.17
CA VAL A 488 30.86 -7.75 -11.24
C VAL A 488 29.79 -8.70 -10.72
N VAL A 489 29.73 -8.88 -9.41
CA VAL A 489 28.60 -9.53 -8.72
C VAL A 489 27.62 -8.44 -8.33
N LEU A 490 26.57 -8.25 -9.14
CA LEU A 490 25.51 -7.27 -8.90
C LEU A 490 24.35 -7.95 -8.17
N ASP A 491 24.21 -7.67 -6.87
CA ASP A 491 23.16 -8.25 -6.03
C ASP A 491 22.06 -7.23 -5.74
N PHE A 492 20.83 -7.50 -6.19
CA PHE A 492 19.68 -6.64 -5.93
C PHE A 492 18.97 -7.06 -4.64
N TRP A 493 18.84 -6.14 -3.68
CA TRP A 493 18.32 -6.42 -2.34
C TRP A 493 17.53 -5.24 -1.74
N ALA A 494 16.92 -5.42 -0.57
CA ALA A 494 16.27 -4.36 0.19
C ALA A 494 16.33 -4.59 1.72
N THR A 495 16.26 -3.54 2.54
CA THR A 495 16.34 -3.62 4.01
C THR A 495 15.19 -4.41 4.64
N TRP A 496 14.04 -4.46 3.98
CA TRP A 496 12.86 -5.23 4.39
C TRP A 496 12.86 -6.67 3.84
N CYS A 497 13.82 -7.03 2.98
CA CYS A 497 13.90 -8.36 2.36
C CYS A 497 14.65 -9.35 3.26
N GLY A 498 13.88 -10.16 4.01
CA GLY A 498 14.44 -11.21 4.88
C GLY A 498 15.39 -12.20 4.18
N PRO A 499 14.99 -12.82 3.04
CA PRO A 499 15.87 -13.74 2.31
C PRO A 499 17.17 -13.10 1.81
N CYS A 500 17.14 -11.82 1.44
CA CYS A 500 18.32 -11.05 1.08
C CYS A 500 19.28 -10.91 2.27
N LEU A 501 18.77 -10.46 3.42
CA LEU A 501 19.59 -10.34 4.63
C LEU A 501 20.12 -11.70 5.11
N ALA A 502 19.39 -12.78 4.84
CA ALA A 502 19.83 -14.14 5.14
C ALA A 502 20.94 -14.65 4.21
N SER A 503 21.10 -14.11 2.98
CA SER A 503 22.21 -14.45 2.09
C SER A 503 23.48 -13.64 2.38
N PHE A 504 23.37 -12.51 3.07
CA PHE A 504 24.51 -11.62 3.34
C PHE A 504 25.69 -12.25 4.09
N PRO A 505 25.50 -13.16 5.08
CA PRO A 505 26.62 -13.89 5.67
C PRO A 505 27.44 -14.69 4.64
N HIS A 506 26.77 -15.28 3.66
CA HIS A 506 27.42 -16.03 2.57
C HIS A 506 28.10 -15.08 1.59
N LEU A 507 27.42 -14.02 1.15
CA LEU A 507 27.99 -12.99 0.28
C LEU A 507 29.21 -12.31 0.90
N GLU A 508 29.20 -12.04 2.21
CA GLU A 508 30.34 -11.48 2.94
C GLU A 508 31.52 -12.45 3.00
N LYS A 509 31.27 -13.76 3.15
CA LYS A 509 32.32 -14.78 3.10
C LYS A 509 32.98 -14.80 1.72
N VAL A 510 32.17 -14.79 0.65
CA VAL A 510 32.67 -14.71 -0.74
C VAL A 510 33.46 -13.42 -0.94
N TRP A 511 32.89 -12.27 -0.56
CA TRP A 511 33.56 -10.98 -0.69
C TRP A 511 34.88 -10.90 0.10
N SER A 512 34.92 -11.43 1.32
CA SER A 512 36.13 -11.45 2.13
C SER A 512 37.29 -12.20 1.46
N GLY A 513 36.99 -13.25 0.69
CA GLY A 513 37.99 -13.96 -0.13
C GLY A 513 38.39 -13.22 -1.40
N LEU A 514 37.52 -12.36 -1.94
CA LEU A 514 37.72 -11.67 -3.23
C LEU A 514 38.22 -10.23 -3.10
N LYS A 515 38.05 -9.57 -1.95
CA LYS A 515 38.27 -8.11 -1.79
C LYS A 515 39.70 -7.63 -2.06
N SER A 516 40.69 -8.52 -2.04
CA SER A 516 42.09 -8.20 -2.38
C SER A 516 42.36 -8.26 -3.90
N ARG A 517 41.45 -8.86 -4.68
CA ARG A 517 41.58 -8.98 -6.13
C ARG A 517 41.16 -7.69 -6.82
N SER A 518 41.92 -7.29 -7.84
CA SER A 518 41.61 -6.11 -8.65
C SER A 518 40.67 -6.41 -9.81
N ASP A 519 40.41 -7.67 -10.13
CA ASP A 519 39.68 -8.11 -11.32
C ASP A 519 38.23 -8.55 -11.05
N VAL A 520 37.74 -8.39 -9.81
CA VAL A 520 36.36 -8.69 -9.40
C VAL A 520 35.86 -7.65 -8.38
N THR A 521 34.55 -7.41 -8.36
CA THR A 521 33.91 -6.59 -7.32
C THR A 521 32.48 -7.05 -7.05
N VAL A 522 31.96 -6.74 -5.86
CA VAL A 522 30.56 -6.90 -5.50
C VAL A 522 29.90 -5.52 -5.53
N LEU A 523 28.69 -5.42 -6.07
CA LEU A 523 27.79 -4.28 -5.92
C LEU A 523 26.47 -4.76 -5.35
N ALA A 524 26.28 -4.58 -4.04
CA ALA A 524 24.99 -4.86 -3.40
C ALA A 524 24.08 -3.64 -3.54
N ALA A 525 23.23 -3.67 -4.57
CA ALA A 525 22.32 -2.61 -4.97
C ALA A 525 21.00 -2.68 -4.19
N ASN A 526 20.80 -1.73 -3.28
CA ASN A 526 19.54 -1.55 -2.56
C ASN A 526 18.48 -0.98 -3.52
N VAL A 527 17.37 -1.69 -3.69
CA VAL A 527 16.28 -1.41 -4.62
C VAL A 527 14.94 -1.53 -3.91
N PHE A 528 13.89 -0.90 -4.47
CA PHE A 528 12.53 -0.98 -3.93
C PHE A 528 12.42 -0.57 -2.46
N ASP A 529 13.25 0.37 -2.04
CA ASP A 529 13.43 0.75 -0.64
C ASP A 529 13.45 2.27 -0.48
N GLU A 530 13.29 2.73 0.75
CA GLU A 530 13.44 4.16 1.08
C GLU A 530 14.89 4.45 1.41
N LYS A 531 15.45 5.52 0.83
CA LYS A 531 16.82 5.97 1.10
C LYS A 531 17.10 6.10 2.61
N ALA A 532 16.14 6.61 3.38
CA ALA A 532 16.27 6.73 4.82
C ALA A 532 16.43 5.38 5.52
N LYS A 533 15.69 4.34 5.10
CA LYS A 533 15.81 2.98 5.66
C LYS A 533 17.15 2.35 5.31
N TYR A 534 17.58 2.50 4.05
CA TYR A 534 18.90 2.08 3.60
C TYR A 534 20.01 2.78 4.39
N ASP A 535 19.94 4.09 4.58
CA ASP A 535 20.94 4.86 5.33
C ASP A 535 21.04 4.41 6.79
N THR A 536 19.90 4.19 7.46
CA THR A 536 19.88 3.64 8.82
C THR A 536 20.51 2.25 8.87
N TRP A 537 20.09 1.33 8.00
CA TRP A 537 20.65 -0.02 7.96
C TRP A 537 22.16 -0.02 7.68
N ARG A 538 22.61 0.83 6.75
CA ARG A 538 24.02 0.99 6.38
C ARG A 538 24.86 1.48 7.56
N ALA A 539 24.33 2.36 8.40
CA ALA A 539 25.05 2.86 9.57
C ALA A 539 25.31 1.77 10.63
N GLU A 540 24.50 0.70 10.64
CA GLU A 540 24.55 -0.37 11.64
C GLU A 540 25.15 -1.68 11.12
N THR A 541 25.37 -1.78 9.80
CA THR A 541 25.78 -3.03 9.17
C THR A 541 27.23 -3.38 9.47
N LYS A 542 27.49 -4.69 9.62
CA LYS A 542 28.83 -5.26 9.79
C LYS A 542 29.45 -5.77 8.49
N TYR A 543 28.71 -5.72 7.39
CA TYR A 543 29.13 -6.25 6.10
C TYR A 543 30.02 -5.24 5.36
N THR A 544 30.99 -5.74 4.61
CA THR A 544 32.08 -4.94 4.02
C THR A 544 32.06 -4.92 2.49
N PHE A 545 31.15 -5.66 1.85
CA PHE A 545 30.96 -5.56 0.40
C PHE A 545 30.47 -4.17 -0.02
N PRO A 546 30.86 -3.67 -1.20
CA PRO A 546 30.41 -2.36 -1.67
C PRO A 546 28.88 -2.30 -1.80
N LEU A 547 28.29 -1.30 -1.14
CA LEU A 547 26.86 -1.02 -1.16
C LEU A 547 26.58 0.13 -2.11
N VAL A 548 25.51 0.02 -2.88
CA VAL A 548 25.00 1.11 -3.73
C VAL A 548 23.48 1.20 -3.63
N LEU A 549 22.91 2.34 -3.97
CA LEU A 549 21.48 2.62 -3.91
C LEU A 549 20.92 2.88 -5.30
N ASP A 550 19.78 2.27 -5.61
CA ASP A 550 18.97 2.66 -6.77
C ASP A 550 18.24 3.99 -6.46
N PRO A 551 18.49 5.06 -7.23
CA PRO A 551 17.89 6.36 -6.98
C PRO A 551 16.36 6.38 -7.13
N ALA A 552 15.76 5.34 -7.74
CA ALA A 552 14.31 5.22 -7.85
C ALA A 552 13.59 5.00 -6.50
N GLY A 553 14.31 4.54 -5.47
CA GLY A 553 13.74 4.22 -4.17
C GLY A 553 12.56 3.23 -4.27
N ARG A 554 11.40 3.61 -3.74
CA ARG A 554 10.15 2.81 -3.77
C ARG A 554 9.41 2.83 -5.12
N ASP A 555 9.81 3.68 -6.06
CA ASP A 555 9.16 3.78 -7.37
C ASP A 555 9.57 2.60 -8.27
N SER A 556 8.86 1.48 -8.13
CA SER A 556 9.15 0.27 -8.90
C SER A 556 9.09 0.47 -10.42
N ALA A 557 8.35 1.48 -10.90
CA ALA A 557 8.25 1.80 -12.32
C ALA A 557 9.48 2.55 -12.84
N LYS A 558 10.38 3.02 -11.96
CA LYS A 558 11.68 3.63 -12.31
C LYS A 558 12.90 2.83 -11.86
N SER A 559 12.69 1.77 -11.07
CA SER A 559 13.79 0.96 -10.56
C SER A 559 14.66 0.37 -11.66
N ILE A 560 15.97 0.40 -11.43
CA ILE A 560 16.99 -0.21 -12.29
C ILE A 560 16.78 -1.72 -12.37
N ALA A 561 16.58 -2.38 -11.22
CA ALA A 561 16.37 -3.82 -11.15
C ALA A 561 15.20 -4.25 -12.04
N ARG A 562 14.05 -3.58 -11.91
CA ARG A 562 12.86 -3.92 -12.70
C ARG A 562 13.01 -3.54 -14.17
N ASN A 563 13.36 -2.29 -14.47
CA ASN A 563 13.29 -1.77 -15.84
C ASN A 563 14.45 -2.14 -16.74
N GLN A 564 15.64 -2.29 -16.16
CA GLN A 564 16.85 -2.49 -16.95
C GLN A 564 17.29 -3.96 -16.93
N PHE A 565 17.04 -4.67 -15.82
CA PHE A 565 17.43 -6.07 -15.67
C PHE A 565 16.26 -7.05 -15.74
N GLY A 566 15.01 -6.58 -15.73
CA GLY A 566 13.83 -7.44 -15.71
C GLY A 566 13.68 -8.25 -14.41
N VAL A 567 14.23 -7.74 -13.31
CA VAL A 567 14.12 -8.37 -11.99
C VAL A 567 12.69 -8.24 -11.49
N THR A 568 12.09 -9.39 -11.23
CA THR A 568 10.72 -9.51 -10.71
C THR A 568 10.68 -9.85 -9.22
N GLY A 569 11.81 -10.28 -8.64
CA GLY A 569 11.92 -10.61 -7.22
C GLY A 569 13.35 -10.44 -6.70
N ILE A 570 13.48 -10.19 -5.40
CA ILE A 570 14.77 -10.07 -4.70
C ILE A 570 14.89 -11.14 -3.59
N PRO A 571 16.08 -11.67 -3.30
CA PRO A 571 17.36 -11.33 -3.93
C PRO A 571 17.44 -11.87 -5.36
N THR A 572 18.07 -11.11 -6.25
CA THR A 572 18.51 -11.58 -7.57
C THR A 572 19.92 -11.08 -7.80
N THR A 573 20.83 -12.00 -8.09
CA THR A 573 22.24 -11.71 -8.32
C THR A 573 22.59 -11.96 -9.78
N PHE A 574 23.28 -11.00 -10.41
CA PHE A 574 23.90 -11.16 -11.71
C PHE A 574 25.40 -11.26 -11.54
N VAL A 575 26.03 -12.24 -12.18
CA VAL A 575 27.48 -12.24 -12.39
C VAL A 575 27.73 -11.72 -13.79
N ILE A 576 28.39 -10.58 -13.90
CA ILE A 576 28.69 -9.90 -15.16
C ILE A 576 30.19 -10.07 -15.43
N GLY A 577 30.53 -10.59 -16.61
CA GLY A 577 31.91 -10.81 -17.03
C GLY A 577 32.66 -9.51 -17.35
N LYS A 578 33.97 -9.64 -17.54
CA LYS A 578 34.89 -8.52 -17.84
C LYS A 578 34.52 -7.77 -19.13
N ASP A 579 33.84 -8.45 -20.06
CA ASP A 579 33.33 -7.92 -21.32
C ASP A 579 31.99 -7.18 -21.19
N GLY A 580 31.38 -7.20 -20.00
CA GLY A 580 30.08 -6.60 -19.73
C GLY A 580 28.89 -7.51 -20.05
N LYS A 581 29.11 -8.78 -20.40
CA LYS A 581 28.05 -9.76 -20.62
C LYS A 581 27.67 -10.49 -19.34
N ILE A 582 26.42 -10.88 -19.21
CA ILE A 582 25.94 -11.67 -18.08
C ILE A 582 26.49 -13.10 -18.21
N ALA A 583 27.27 -13.52 -17.22
CA ALA A 583 27.80 -14.87 -17.08
C ALA A 583 26.85 -15.79 -16.28
N ALA A 584 26.12 -15.24 -15.31
CA ALA A 584 25.11 -15.98 -14.55
C ALA A 584 23.98 -15.09 -14.03
N VAL A 585 22.82 -15.70 -13.81
CA VAL A 585 21.65 -15.10 -13.17
C VAL A 585 21.17 -16.03 -12.09
N ILE A 586 21.15 -15.56 -10.84
CA ILE A 586 20.81 -16.33 -9.66
C ILE A 586 19.61 -15.66 -9.02
N VAL A 587 18.45 -16.31 -9.06
CA VAL A 587 17.22 -15.83 -8.43
C VAL A 587 17.02 -16.55 -7.10
N GLY A 588 16.69 -15.77 -6.06
CA GLY A 588 16.41 -16.25 -4.72
C GLY A 588 17.66 -16.68 -3.94
N ASN A 589 17.45 -17.02 -2.66
CA ASN A 589 18.49 -17.53 -1.77
C ASN A 589 18.27 -19.04 -1.56
N GLY A 590 19.20 -19.89 -2.01
CA GLY A 590 19.12 -21.35 -1.88
C GLY A 590 19.52 -21.88 -0.51
N GLY A 591 19.86 -21.01 0.45
CA GLY A 591 20.23 -21.40 1.80
C GLY A 591 21.71 -21.80 1.95
N PRO A 592 22.08 -22.44 3.08
CA PRO A 592 23.48 -22.68 3.44
C PRO A 592 24.29 -23.59 2.50
N SER A 593 23.61 -24.34 1.64
CA SER A 593 24.22 -25.27 0.66
C SER A 593 24.19 -24.73 -0.76
N ASP A 594 23.84 -23.45 -0.94
CA ASP A 594 23.81 -22.81 -2.25
C ASP A 594 25.23 -22.43 -2.69
N HIS A 595 25.70 -23.04 -3.77
CA HIS A 595 27.03 -22.81 -4.35
C HIS A 595 26.97 -22.13 -5.73
N ARG A 596 25.78 -21.67 -6.16
CA ARG A 596 25.57 -21.11 -7.51
C ARG A 596 26.44 -19.88 -7.78
N LEU A 597 26.72 -19.07 -6.75
CA LEU A 597 27.54 -17.87 -6.89
C LEU A 597 29.02 -18.23 -7.11
N GLU A 598 29.56 -19.14 -6.32
CA GLU A 598 30.93 -19.63 -6.46
C GLU A 598 31.14 -20.33 -7.81
N ASP A 599 30.19 -21.17 -8.23
CA ASP A 599 30.24 -21.83 -9.54
C ASP A 599 30.26 -20.81 -10.68
N ALA A 600 29.43 -19.77 -10.59
CA ALA A 600 29.37 -18.68 -11.56
C ALA A 600 30.66 -17.85 -11.59
N LEU A 601 31.23 -17.54 -10.43
CA LEU A 601 32.51 -16.84 -10.32
C LEU A 601 33.65 -17.66 -10.93
N LYS A 602 33.70 -18.95 -10.64
CA LYS A 602 34.68 -19.87 -11.23
C LYS A 602 34.54 -19.94 -12.75
N ALA A 603 33.32 -20.05 -13.26
CA ALA A 603 33.05 -20.02 -14.70
C ALA A 603 33.44 -18.68 -15.35
N ALA A 604 33.41 -17.58 -14.59
CA ALA A 604 33.87 -16.25 -15.02
C ALA A 604 35.39 -16.03 -14.84
N GLY A 605 36.15 -17.07 -14.44
CA GLY A 605 37.60 -17.01 -14.27
C GLY A 605 38.05 -16.40 -12.92
N ILE A 606 37.17 -16.39 -11.93
CA ILE A 606 37.45 -15.98 -10.56
C ILE A 606 37.45 -17.24 -9.68
N GLU A 607 38.65 -17.79 -9.46
CA GLU A 607 38.89 -18.87 -8.50
C GLU A 607 39.19 -18.36 -7.09
#